data_AF-A0A542SFJ6-F1
#
_entry.id   AF-A0A542SFJ6-F1
#
_cell.length_a   1.000
_cell.length_b   1.000
_cell.length_c   1.000
_cell.angle_alpha   90.00
_cell.angle_beta   90.00
_cell.angle_gamma   90.00
#
_symmetry.space_group_name_H-M   'P 1'
#
loop_
_entity.id
_entity.type
_entity.pdbx_description
1 polymer ?
#
loop_
_entity_poly.entity_id
_entity_poly.type
_entity_poly.pdbx_seq_one_letter_code
_entity_poly.pdbx_strand_id
1 'polypeptide(L)'
;MTLDRSNDVVALAIGILTLLGLFAGYMKVVRPRIHKARATLASASDALLGRDAIVDSITGEELSPALPGVGARMAHQEQQMELLTVTVTKLVDQQVHQQKLERRVDGLEHRVKGLEDQTIERVAGKAESISAWRAVEAVAKQQDPTVPEIEE
;
A
#
# COMPACT_ATOMS: atom_id res chain seq x y z
N MET A 1 31.30 31.70 83.04
CA MET A 1 30.67 32.35 81.87
C MET A 1 31.29 31.96 80.52
N THR A 2 32.17 30.95 80.45
CA THR A 2 32.81 30.50 79.19
C THR A 2 32.20 29.23 78.60
N LEU A 3 31.47 28.43 79.38
CA LEU A 3 30.85 27.18 78.91
C LEU A 3 29.66 27.38 77.97
N ASP A 4 28.89 28.47 78.11
CA ASP A 4 27.74 28.75 77.23
C ASP A 4 28.18 29.09 75.81
N ARG A 5 29.27 29.87 75.65
CA ARG A 5 29.83 30.19 74.32
C ARG A 5 30.38 28.97 73.59
N SER A 6 31.01 28.02 74.29
CA SER A 6 31.50 26.80 73.65
C SER A 6 30.36 25.90 73.19
N ASN A 7 29.27 25.80 73.95
CA ASN A 7 28.12 24.98 73.58
C ASN A 7 27.37 25.57 72.37
N ASP A 8 27.21 26.89 72.30
CA ASP A 8 26.61 27.54 71.13
C ASP A 8 27.45 27.34 69.86
N VAL A 9 28.78 27.43 69.97
CA VAL A 9 29.68 27.20 68.82
C VAL A 9 29.62 25.74 68.36
N VAL A 10 29.55 24.78 69.28
CA VAL A 10 29.42 23.35 68.95
C VAL A 10 28.06 23.05 68.32
N ALA A 11 26.97 23.62 68.84
CA ALA A 11 25.64 23.46 68.28
C ALA A 11 25.56 24.05 66.86
N LEU A 12 26.15 25.23 66.64
CA LEU A 12 26.22 25.87 65.33
C LEU A 12 27.07 25.05 64.34
N ALA A 13 28.20 24.49 64.78
CA ALA A 13 29.04 23.63 63.96
C ALA A 13 28.30 22.34 63.53
N ILE A 14 27.57 21.69 64.44
CA ILE A 14 26.75 20.51 64.14
C ILE A 14 25.59 20.87 63.21
N GLY A 15 24.95 22.03 63.42
CA GLY A 15 23.90 22.54 62.54
C GLY A 15 24.39 22.75 61.10
N ILE A 16 25.56 23.35 60.92
CA ILE A 16 26.15 23.53 59.58
C ILE A 16 26.52 22.18 58.95
N LEU A 17 27.10 21.26 59.73
CA LEU A 17 27.50 19.93 59.24
C LEU A 17 26.29 19.09 58.79
N THR A 18 25.20 19.13 59.55
CA THR A 18 23.95 18.45 59.19
C THR A 18 23.30 19.07 57.95
N LEU A 19 23.32 20.40 57.82
CA LEU A 19 22.79 21.11 56.65
C LEU A 19 23.63 20.82 55.39
N LEU A 20 24.97 20.79 55.50
CA LEU A 20 25.86 20.38 54.42
C LEU A 20 25.68 18.92 54.04
N GLY A 21 25.49 18.02 55.01
CA GLY A 21 25.22 16.60 54.77
C GLY A 21 23.90 16.39 54.03
N LEU A 22 22.84 17.10 54.44
CA LEU A 22 21.55 17.10 53.74
C LEU A 22 21.67 17.67 52.33
N PHE A 23 22.42 18.77 52.16
CA PHE A 23 22.62 19.41 50.87
C PHE A 23 23.41 18.50 49.91
N ALA A 24 24.48 17.86 50.38
CA ALA A 24 25.26 16.89 49.61
C ALA A 24 24.42 15.66 49.24
N GLY A 25 23.61 15.15 50.18
CA GLY A 25 22.67 14.06 49.92
C GLY A 25 21.62 14.43 48.86
N TYR A 26 21.05 15.63 48.97
CA TYR A 26 20.10 16.17 47.99
C TYR A 26 20.72 16.30 46.59
N MET A 27 21.93 16.86 46.51
CA MET A 27 22.66 17.03 45.26
C MET A 27 23.04 15.70 44.61
N LYS A 28 23.35 14.67 45.40
CA LYS A 28 23.74 13.36 44.88
C LYS A 28 22.56 12.46 44.52
N VAL A 29 21.41 12.59 45.20
CA VAL A 29 20.27 11.67 45.03
C VAL A 29 19.12 12.32 44.29
N VAL A 30 18.73 13.53 44.66
CA VAL A 30 17.52 14.19 44.15
C VAL A 30 17.80 14.92 42.85
N ARG A 31 18.86 15.71 42.79
CA ARG A 31 19.23 16.47 41.58
C ARG A 31 19.37 15.60 40.33
N PRO A 32 20.11 14.47 40.31
CA PRO A 32 20.22 13.66 39.10
C PRO A 32 18.90 13.00 38.70
N ARG A 33 18.03 12.67 39.66
CA ARG A 33 16.70 12.11 39.35
C ARG A 33 15.78 13.13 38.69
N ILE A 34 15.80 14.38 39.17
CA ILE A 34 15.02 15.48 38.56
C ILE A 34 15.49 15.75 37.13
N HIS A 35 16.81 15.77 36.89
CA HIS A 35 17.33 15.95 35.53
C HIS A 35 16.89 14.83 34.59
N LYS A 36 16.95 13.56 35.03
CA LYS A 36 16.45 12.43 34.23
C LYS A 36 14.95 12.55 33.95
N ALA A 37 14.15 12.90 34.94
CA ALA A 37 12.70 13.07 34.80
C ALA A 37 12.34 14.19 33.80
N ARG A 38 13.06 15.32 33.85
CA ARG A 38 12.88 16.42 32.89
C ARG A 38 13.28 16.01 31.48
N ALA A 39 14.37 15.27 31.31
CA ALA A 39 14.78 14.77 30.01
C ALA A 39 13.73 13.81 29.41
N THR A 40 13.15 12.92 30.21
CA THR A 40 12.09 12.02 29.74
C THR A 40 10.81 12.76 29.37
N LEU A 41 10.44 13.81 30.12
CA LEU A 41 9.29 14.64 29.79
C LEU A 41 9.50 15.43 28.51
N ALA A 42 10.68 16.02 28.33
CA ALA A 42 11.05 16.70 27.10
C ALA A 42 11.04 15.74 25.90
N SER A 43 11.59 14.52 26.04
CA SER A 43 11.50 13.54 24.96
C SER A 43 10.08 13.09 24.65
N ALA A 44 9.21 13.02 25.66
CA ALA A 44 7.81 12.66 25.47
C ALA A 44 7.02 13.80 24.80
N SER A 45 7.28 15.06 25.19
CA SER A 45 6.68 16.22 24.52
C SER A 45 7.16 16.34 23.08
N ASP A 46 8.46 16.16 22.84
CA ASP A 46 9.07 16.20 21.50
C ASP A 46 8.52 15.06 20.63
N ALA A 47 8.27 13.89 21.20
CA ALA A 47 7.64 12.80 20.46
C ALA A 47 6.19 13.13 20.07
N LEU A 48 5.42 13.75 20.97
CA LEU A 48 4.00 14.06 20.77
C LEU A 48 3.79 15.25 19.82
N LEU A 49 4.42 16.39 20.14
CA LEU A 49 4.27 17.66 19.40
C LEU A 49 5.17 17.72 18.17
N GLY A 50 6.25 16.94 18.16
CA GLY A 50 7.32 17.05 17.18
C GLY A 50 8.44 17.95 17.67
N ARG A 51 9.58 17.86 17.01
CA ARG A 51 10.76 18.68 17.28
C ARG A 51 11.34 19.18 15.97
N ASP A 52 11.67 20.46 15.93
CA ASP A 52 12.38 21.06 14.82
C ASP A 52 13.80 20.48 14.68
N ALA A 53 14.37 20.63 13.49
CA ALA A 53 15.74 20.21 13.21
C ALA A 53 16.70 20.95 14.16
N ILE A 54 17.57 20.18 14.81
CA ILE A 54 18.65 20.78 15.61
C ILE A 54 19.78 21.09 14.63
N VAL A 55 19.97 22.36 14.33
CA VAL A 55 21.05 22.85 13.47
C VAL A 55 22.18 23.36 14.36
N ASP A 56 23.42 22.99 14.05
CA ASP A 56 24.58 23.58 14.71
C ASP A 56 24.65 25.08 14.37
N SER A 57 24.55 25.93 15.39
CA SER A 57 24.62 27.38 15.24
C SER A 57 25.94 27.90 14.66
N ILE A 58 27.01 27.09 14.67
CA ILE A 58 28.36 27.49 14.23
C ILE A 58 28.65 26.98 12.82
N THR A 59 28.40 25.71 12.55
CA THR A 59 28.70 25.08 11.24
C THR A 59 27.52 25.07 10.27
N GLY A 60 26.29 25.28 10.76
CA GLY A 60 25.08 25.22 9.96
C GLY A 60 24.67 23.80 9.55
N GLU A 61 25.40 22.77 10.00
CA GLU A 61 25.06 21.37 9.72
C GLU A 61 23.92 20.89 10.60
N GLU A 62 23.07 20.04 10.03
CA GLU A 62 21.93 19.44 10.73
C GLU A 62 22.42 18.31 11.64
N LEU A 63 22.46 18.57 12.95
CA LEU A 63 22.91 17.61 13.97
C LEU A 63 21.86 16.53 14.24
N SER A 64 20.59 16.85 14.05
CA SER A 64 19.51 15.90 14.24
C SER A 64 18.26 16.29 13.43
N PRO A 65 17.67 15.34 12.67
CA PRO A 65 16.55 15.63 11.81
C PRO A 65 15.30 16.04 12.60
N ALA A 66 14.45 16.83 11.94
CA ALA A 66 13.13 17.15 12.45
C ALA A 66 12.30 15.88 12.63
N LEU A 67 11.73 15.71 13.83
CA LEU A 67 10.84 14.59 14.14
C LEU A 67 9.40 15.11 14.07
N PRO A 68 8.58 14.64 13.11
CA PRO A 68 7.19 15.04 13.06
C PRO A 68 6.45 14.52 14.29
N GLY A 69 5.56 15.33 14.87
CA GLY A 69 4.73 14.91 16.00
C GLY A 69 3.87 13.69 15.67
N VAL A 70 3.37 13.00 16.70
CA VAL A 70 2.44 11.86 16.51
C VAL A 70 1.22 12.27 15.71
N GLY A 71 0.68 13.48 15.92
CA GLY A 71 -0.47 13.98 15.15
C GLY A 71 -0.20 14.06 13.65
N ALA A 72 0.94 14.60 13.25
CA ALA A 72 1.33 14.69 11.84
C ALA A 72 1.57 13.31 11.21
N ARG A 73 2.19 12.39 11.97
CA ARG A 73 2.37 11.00 11.53
C ARG A 73 1.04 10.26 11.35
N MET A 74 0.11 10.44 12.29
CA MET A 74 -1.23 9.84 12.22
C MET A 74 -2.04 10.40 11.06
N ALA A 75 -2.04 11.71 10.86
CA ALA A 75 -2.73 12.33 9.72
C ALA A 75 -2.17 11.85 8.38
N HIS A 76 -0.85 11.72 8.27
CA HIS A 76 -0.23 11.16 7.06
C HIS A 76 -0.63 9.69 6.84
N GLN A 77 -0.65 8.88 7.89
CA GLN A 77 -1.07 7.49 7.81
C GLN A 77 -2.55 7.36 7.44
N GLU A 78 -3.42 8.21 7.97
CA GLU A 78 -4.84 8.25 7.62
C GLU A 78 -5.04 8.59 6.14
N GLN A 79 -4.32 9.58 5.63
CA GLN A 79 -4.34 9.94 4.21
C GLN A 79 -3.85 8.79 3.31
N GLN A 80 -2.79 8.08 3.72
CA GLN A 80 -2.31 6.90 3.00
C GLN A 80 -3.34 5.77 3.01
N MET A 81 -4.03 5.55 4.13
CA MET A 81 -5.09 4.55 4.23
C MET A 81 -6.27 4.90 3.32
N GLU A 82 -6.69 6.16 3.27
CA GLU A 82 -7.75 6.62 2.38
C GLU A 82 -7.40 6.36 0.90
N LEU A 83 -6.18 6.73 0.48
CA LEU A 83 -5.69 6.48 -0.87
C LEU A 83 -5.64 4.99 -1.20
N LEU A 84 -5.24 4.15 -0.22
CA LEU A 84 -5.22 2.71 -0.40
C LEU A 84 -6.64 2.16 -0.57
N THR A 85 -7.61 2.61 0.21
CA THR A 85 -9.02 2.23 0.06
C THR A 85 -9.57 2.63 -1.32
N VAL A 86 -9.26 3.85 -1.80
CA VAL A 86 -9.65 4.31 -3.15
C VAL A 86 -8.99 3.45 -4.25
N THR A 87 -7.74 3.02 -4.03
CA THR A 87 -7.02 2.20 -5.01
C THR A 87 -7.59 0.78 -5.06
N VAL A 88 -7.91 0.19 -3.90
CA VAL A 88 -8.52 -1.13 -3.80
C VAL A 88 -9.90 -1.16 -4.45
N THR A 89 -10.74 -0.14 -4.22
CA THR A 89 -12.05 -0.04 -4.88
C THR A 89 -11.92 0.05 -6.40
N LYS A 90 -11.00 0.87 -6.93
CA LYS A 90 -10.72 0.92 -8.37
C LYS A 90 -10.24 -0.42 -8.95
N LEU A 91 -9.40 -1.16 -8.22
CA LEU A 91 -8.93 -2.48 -8.63
C LEU A 91 -10.08 -3.48 -8.74
N VAL A 92 -11.01 -3.47 -7.77
CA VAL A 92 -12.20 -4.32 -7.81
C VAL A 92 -13.08 -3.97 -9.02
N ASP A 93 -13.30 -2.69 -9.29
CA ASP A 93 -14.07 -2.25 -10.47
C ASP A 93 -13.42 -2.70 -11.78
N GLN A 94 -12.09 -2.60 -11.89
CA GLN A 94 -11.35 -3.07 -13.05
C GLN A 94 -11.44 -4.59 -13.22
N GLN A 95 -11.38 -5.36 -12.13
CA GLN A 95 -11.53 -6.81 -12.17
C GLN A 95 -12.93 -7.21 -12.65
N VAL A 96 -13.98 -6.54 -12.15
CA VAL A 96 -15.35 -6.75 -12.62
C VAL A 96 -15.49 -6.41 -14.11
N HIS A 97 -14.82 -5.35 -14.56
CA HIS A 97 -14.82 -4.98 -15.98
C HIS A 97 -14.11 -6.02 -16.85
N GLN A 98 -12.96 -6.55 -16.41
CA GLN A 98 -12.24 -7.62 -17.10
C GLN A 98 -13.10 -8.89 -17.22
N GLN A 99 -13.74 -9.33 -16.14
CA GLN A 99 -14.64 -10.50 -16.19
C GLN A 99 -15.80 -10.32 -17.18
N LYS A 100 -16.32 -9.09 -17.32
CA LYS A 100 -17.35 -8.79 -18.33
C LYS A 100 -16.79 -8.86 -19.75
N LEU A 101 -15.56 -8.40 -19.97
CA LEU A 101 -14.89 -8.47 -21.26
C LEU A 101 -14.60 -9.93 -21.64
N GLU A 102 -14.08 -10.74 -20.73
CA GLU A 102 -13.82 -12.18 -20.95
C GLU A 102 -15.09 -12.90 -21.39
N ARG A 103 -16.21 -12.74 -20.66
CA ARG A 103 -17.50 -13.32 -21.07
C ARG A 103 -17.96 -12.86 -22.44
N ARG A 104 -17.66 -11.63 -22.84
CA ARG A 104 -17.99 -11.12 -24.18
C ARG A 104 -17.11 -11.76 -25.24
N VAL A 105 -15.82 -11.95 -24.95
CA VAL A 105 -14.88 -12.64 -25.85
C VAL A 105 -15.31 -14.09 -26.05
N ASP A 106 -15.57 -14.83 -24.98
CA ASP A 106 -16.06 -16.22 -25.05
C ASP A 106 -17.34 -16.31 -25.89
N GLY A 107 -18.27 -15.37 -25.68
CA GLY A 107 -19.51 -15.29 -26.47
C GLY A 107 -19.27 -14.99 -27.95
N LEU A 108 -18.26 -14.18 -28.29
CA LEU A 108 -17.87 -13.92 -29.67
C LEU A 108 -17.19 -15.14 -30.29
N GLU A 109 -16.32 -15.83 -29.57
CA GLU A 109 -15.67 -17.06 -30.06
C GLU A 109 -16.68 -18.14 -30.40
N HIS A 110 -17.68 -18.37 -29.54
CA HIS A 110 -18.77 -19.29 -29.83
C HIS A 110 -19.56 -18.91 -31.07
N ARG A 111 -19.82 -17.61 -31.27
CA ARG A 111 -20.53 -17.12 -32.47
C ARG A 111 -19.70 -17.29 -33.73
N VAL A 112 -18.40 -17.01 -33.67
CA VAL A 112 -17.49 -17.21 -34.81
C VAL A 112 -17.47 -18.68 -35.19
N LYS A 113 -17.28 -19.58 -34.22
CA LYS A 113 -17.30 -21.02 -34.47
C LYS A 113 -18.61 -21.50 -35.10
N GLY A 114 -19.76 -21.04 -34.60
CA GLY A 114 -21.05 -21.37 -35.20
C GLY A 114 -21.21 -20.87 -36.64
N LEU A 115 -20.64 -19.71 -36.97
CA LEU A 115 -20.63 -19.19 -38.35
C LEU A 115 -19.69 -19.99 -39.26
N GLU A 116 -18.53 -20.42 -38.74
CA GLU A 116 -17.61 -21.30 -39.44
C GLU A 116 -18.27 -22.65 -39.77
N ASP A 117 -18.90 -23.29 -38.79
CA ASP A 117 -19.62 -24.56 -38.96
C ASP A 117 -20.74 -24.44 -40.01
N GLN A 118 -21.55 -23.37 -39.94
CA GLN A 118 -22.60 -23.12 -40.95
C GLN A 118 -22.04 -22.84 -42.35
N THR A 119 -20.84 -22.28 -42.44
CA THR A 119 -20.19 -22.01 -43.73
C THR A 119 -19.64 -23.31 -44.31
N ILE A 120 -19.03 -24.16 -43.48
CA ILE A 120 -18.57 -25.49 -43.85
C ILE A 120 -19.74 -26.35 -44.34
N GLU A 121 -20.86 -26.36 -43.61
CA GLU A 121 -22.06 -27.13 -44.00
C GLU A 121 -22.63 -26.64 -45.33
N ARG A 122 -22.70 -25.32 -45.55
CA ARG A 122 -23.14 -24.75 -46.84
C ARG A 122 -22.20 -25.10 -48.00
N VAL A 123 -20.90 -25.09 -47.78
CA VAL A 123 -19.92 -25.46 -48.81
C VAL A 123 -19.99 -26.96 -49.10
N ALA A 124 -20.10 -27.79 -48.08
CA ALA A 124 -20.27 -29.24 -48.22
C ALA A 124 -21.57 -29.57 -48.99
N GLY A 125 -22.70 -28.97 -48.61
CA GLY A 125 -23.98 -29.18 -49.31
C GLY A 125 -23.97 -28.71 -50.77
N LYS A 126 -23.23 -27.63 -51.09
CA LYS A 126 -23.01 -27.22 -52.49
C LYS A 126 -22.13 -28.22 -53.25
N ALA A 127 -21.09 -28.75 -52.62
CA ALA A 127 -20.23 -29.75 -53.24
C ALA A 127 -21.01 -31.06 -53.51
N GLU A 128 -21.83 -31.50 -52.56
CA GLU A 128 -22.72 -32.65 -52.72
C GLU A 128 -23.72 -32.44 -53.84
N SER A 129 -24.36 -31.26 -53.92
CA SER A 129 -25.33 -30.98 -54.99
C SER A 129 -24.67 -30.96 -56.37
N ILE A 130 -23.50 -30.34 -56.52
CA ILE A 130 -22.72 -30.37 -57.76
C ILE A 130 -22.37 -31.81 -58.15
N SER A 131 -21.94 -32.63 -57.18
CA SER A 131 -21.61 -34.03 -57.43
C SER A 131 -22.83 -34.85 -57.87
N ALA A 132 -24.01 -34.59 -57.28
CA ALA A 132 -25.26 -35.23 -57.64
C ALA A 132 -25.69 -34.83 -59.06
N TRP A 133 -25.56 -33.55 -59.42
CA TRP A 133 -25.81 -33.08 -60.78
C TRP A 133 -24.90 -33.75 -61.81
N ARG A 134 -23.60 -33.85 -61.53
CA ARG A 134 -22.64 -34.56 -62.40
C ARG A 134 -22.94 -36.04 -62.54
N ALA A 135 -23.41 -36.69 -61.47
CA ALA A 135 -23.81 -38.09 -61.52
C ALA A 135 -25.05 -38.30 -62.40
N VAL A 136 -26.05 -37.41 -62.30
CA VAL A 136 -27.25 -37.43 -63.15
C VAL A 136 -26.87 -37.17 -64.61
N GLU A 137 -25.98 -36.22 -64.87
CA GLU A 137 -25.48 -35.93 -66.22
C GLU A 137 -24.75 -37.15 -66.82
N ALA A 138 -23.90 -37.82 -66.05
CA ALA A 138 -23.19 -39.02 -66.51
C ALA A 138 -24.16 -40.17 -66.87
N VAL A 139 -25.23 -40.36 -66.09
CA VAL A 139 -26.29 -41.35 -66.38
C VAL A 139 -27.09 -40.95 -67.62
N ALA A 140 -27.43 -39.66 -67.76
CA ALA A 140 -28.13 -39.14 -68.94
C ALA A 140 -27.30 -39.31 -70.22
N LYS A 141 -25.99 -38.99 -70.19
CA LYS A 141 -25.06 -39.20 -71.31
C LYS A 141 -24.88 -40.69 -71.65
N GLN A 142 -25.02 -41.62 -70.70
CA GLN A 142 -25.02 -43.06 -70.97
C GLN A 142 -26.30 -43.55 -71.66
N GLN A 143 -27.46 -42.92 -71.39
CA GLN A 143 -28.74 -43.30 -71.98
C GLN A 143 -29.00 -42.62 -73.34
N ASP A 144 -28.53 -41.39 -73.53
CA ASP A 144 -28.62 -40.66 -74.80
C ASP A 144 -27.35 -39.83 -75.03
N PRO A 145 -26.46 -40.23 -75.97
CA PRO A 145 -25.18 -39.57 -76.21
C PRO A 145 -25.28 -38.22 -76.93
N THR A 146 -26.49 -37.75 -77.27
CA THR A 146 -26.71 -36.46 -77.94
C THR A 146 -27.08 -35.31 -77.00
N VAL A 147 -27.16 -35.58 -75.68
CA VAL A 147 -27.48 -34.55 -74.67
C VAL A 147 -26.36 -33.49 -74.61
N PRO A 148 -26.66 -32.19 -74.81
CA PRO A 148 -25.67 -31.13 -74.73
C PRO A 148 -25.16 -30.97 -73.29
N GLU A 149 -23.85 -30.71 -73.16
CA GLU A 149 -23.21 -30.39 -71.89
C GLU A 149 -23.79 -29.08 -71.34
N ILE A 150 -24.26 -29.11 -70.09
CA ILE A 150 -24.81 -27.91 -69.44
C ILE A 150 -23.62 -27.10 -68.93
N GLU A 151 -23.28 -26.00 -69.61
CA GLU A 151 -22.26 -25.04 -69.14
C GLU A 151 -22.76 -24.31 -67.88
N GLU A 152 -21.84 -24.15 -66.91
CA GLU A 152 -22.06 -23.60 -65.55
C GLU A 152 -22.72 -22.21 -65.48
#